data_AF-A0A4R8IXR6-F1
#
_entry.id   AF-A0A4R8IXR6-F1
#
_cell.length_a   1.000
_cell.length_b   1.000
_cell.length_c   1.000
_cell.angle_alpha   90.00
_cell.angle_beta   90.00
_cell.angle_gamma   90.00
#
_symmetry.space_group_name_H-M   'P 1'
#
loop_
_entity.id
_entity.type
_entity.pdbx_description
1 polymer ?
#
loop_
_entity_poly.entity_id
_entity_poly.type
_entity_poly.pdbx_seq_one_letter_code
_entity_poly.pdbx_strand_id
1 'polypeptide(L)'
;MFLFPDKPLPPDRQVLLDAVGMLDISEFRLFELAYYAWYGEHARPEKLDEDFARYMFREEVPFWVRHYARDVLKKAQQQTPDETTTETMLSPTARSGLRRGLRLFSGLVLLLLFLIVLASHSPEWMLFGAQCYFPPCY
;
A
#
# COMPACT_ATOMS: atom_id res chain seq x y z
N MET A 1 4.80 -5.92 -21.62
CA MET A 1 5.26 -4.84 -22.51
C MET A 1 4.13 -3.82 -22.61
N PHE A 2 4.18 -2.76 -21.81
CA PHE A 2 3.25 -1.63 -21.87
C PHE A 2 3.89 -0.54 -22.72
N LEU A 3 3.21 -0.16 -23.81
CA LEU A 3 3.72 0.71 -24.89
C LEU A 3 3.15 2.13 -24.76
N PHE A 4 3.56 2.86 -23.74
CA PHE A 4 3.55 4.33 -23.77
C PHE A 4 4.84 4.80 -23.09
N PRO A 5 5.68 5.62 -23.74
CA PRO A 5 6.73 6.31 -23.00
C PRO A 5 6.03 7.18 -21.97
N ASP A 6 6.18 6.85 -20.70
CA ASP A 6 5.69 7.71 -19.63
C ASP A 6 6.24 9.11 -19.90
N LYS A 7 5.34 10.09 -20.04
CA LYS A 7 5.74 11.49 -20.10
C LYS A 7 6.68 11.72 -18.91
N PRO A 8 7.89 12.27 -19.12
CA PRO A 8 8.83 12.43 -18.02
C PRO A 8 8.13 13.19 -16.91
N LEU A 9 8.07 12.58 -15.72
CA LEU A 9 7.42 13.19 -14.57
C LEU A 9 8.10 14.54 -14.30
N PRO A 10 7.37 15.56 -13.81
CA PRO A 10 7.99 16.78 -13.33
C PRO A 10 9.12 16.43 -12.36
N PRO A 11 10.29 17.10 -12.44
CA PRO A 11 11.48 16.72 -11.68
C PRO A 11 11.22 16.69 -10.17
N ASP A 12 10.33 17.56 -9.69
CA ASP A 12 9.99 17.65 -8.27
C ASP A 12 9.11 16.49 -7.78
N ARG A 13 8.32 15.90 -8.67
CA ARG A 13 7.54 14.68 -8.39
C ARG A 13 8.44 13.46 -8.37
N GLN A 14 9.44 13.39 -9.26
CA GLN A 14 10.43 12.31 -9.22
C GLN A 14 11.18 12.30 -7.89
N VAL A 15 11.68 13.46 -7.44
CA VAL A 15 12.35 13.61 -6.14
C VAL A 15 11.47 13.18 -4.98
N LEU A 16 10.17 13.47 -5.05
CA LEU A 16 9.21 13.01 -4.05
C LEU A 16 9.10 11.48 -4.05
N LEU A 17 8.88 10.86 -5.21
CA LEU A 17 8.74 9.41 -5.34
C LEU A 17 10.02 8.67 -4.94
N ASP A 18 11.20 9.23 -5.26
CA ASP A 18 12.48 8.70 -4.82
C ASP A 18 12.60 8.72 -3.29
N ALA A 19 12.20 9.81 -2.64
CA ALA A 19 12.22 9.91 -1.17
C ALA A 19 11.20 8.95 -0.52
N VAL A 20 10.02 8.80 -1.11
CA VAL A 20 8.99 7.82 -0.69
C VAL A 20 9.54 6.40 -0.80
N GLY A 21 10.16 6.05 -1.92
CA GLY A 21 10.77 4.74 -2.15
C GLY A 21 11.95 4.46 -1.21
N MET A 22 12.78 5.47 -0.94
CA MET A 22 13.90 5.37 -0.02
C MET A 22 13.45 5.10 1.43
N LEU A 23 12.36 5.75 1.87
CA LEU A 23 11.81 5.59 3.21
C LEU A 23 10.84 4.40 3.36
N ASP A 24 10.41 3.81 2.25
CA ASP A 24 9.37 2.77 2.17
C ASP A 24 8.08 3.16 2.91
N ILE A 25 7.61 4.37 2.66
CA ILE A 25 6.35 4.91 3.19
C ILE A 25 5.39 5.24 2.06
N SER A 26 4.15 5.62 2.37
CA SER A 26 3.24 6.16 1.37
C SER A 26 3.53 7.64 1.08
N GLU A 27 3.13 8.13 -0.10
CA GLU A 27 3.21 9.56 -0.45
C GLU A 27 2.50 10.43 0.59
N PHE A 28 1.31 10.03 1.04
CA PHE A 28 0.57 10.73 2.09
C PHE A 28 1.35 10.79 3.42
N ARG A 29 2.01 9.69 3.79
CA ARG A 29 2.84 9.67 5.00
C ARG A 29 4.06 10.59 4.89
N LEU A 30 4.65 10.73 3.69
CA LEU A 30 5.70 11.71 3.46
C LEU A 30 5.17 13.14 3.67
N PHE A 31 3.94 13.44 3.25
CA PHE A 31 3.29 14.74 3.49
C PHE A 31 3.11 14.99 5.00
N GLU A 32 2.66 14.01 5.78
CA GLU A 32 2.56 14.17 7.25
C GLU A 32 3.91 14.51 7.89
N LEU A 33 4.96 13.79 7.50
CA LEU A 33 6.31 13.98 8.02
C LEU A 33 6.91 15.32 7.61
N ALA A 34 6.73 15.70 6.34
CA ALA A 34 7.20 16.97 5.82
C ALA A 34 6.47 18.15 6.46
N TYR A 35 5.17 18.03 6.74
CA TYR A 35 4.42 19.06 7.45
C TYR A 35 4.96 19.25 8.87
N TYR A 36 5.16 18.14 9.59
CA TYR A 36 5.74 18.19 10.95
C TYR A 36 7.16 18.77 10.96
N ALA A 37 8.00 18.39 10.00
CA ALA A 37 9.36 18.91 9.88
C ALA A 37 9.40 20.42 9.56
N TRP A 38 8.41 20.92 8.82
CA TRP A 38 8.35 22.32 8.41
C TRP A 38 7.69 23.23 9.45
N TYR A 39 6.55 22.82 10.01
CA TYR A 39 5.75 23.65 10.93
C TYR A 39 6.02 23.34 12.41
N GLY A 40 6.69 22.23 12.72
CA GLY A 40 6.96 21.81 14.10
C GLY A 40 5.74 21.22 14.83
N GLU A 41 4.61 21.04 14.13
CA GLU A 41 3.37 20.49 14.68
C GLU A 41 2.72 19.50 13.71
N HIS A 42 1.84 18.63 14.22
CA HIS A 42 1.06 17.73 13.37
C HIS A 42 -0.01 18.51 12.61
N ALA A 43 -0.15 18.23 11.32
CA ALA A 43 -1.20 18.81 10.50
C ALA A 43 -2.59 18.42 11.03
N ARG A 44 -3.53 19.36 10.94
CA ARG A 44 -4.95 19.01 11.00
C ARG A 44 -5.31 18.19 9.76
N PRO A 45 -6.05 17.07 9.89
CA PRO A 45 -6.31 16.15 8.79
C PRO A 45 -6.95 16.85 7.59
N GLU A 46 -7.89 17.77 7.83
CA GLU A 46 -8.60 18.47 6.76
C GLU A 46 -7.67 19.31 5.87
N LYS A 47 -6.69 19.97 6.51
CA LYS A 47 -5.72 20.82 5.79
C LYS A 47 -4.73 19.97 4.98
N LEU A 48 -4.28 18.87 5.56
CA LEU A 48 -3.34 17.98 4.89
C LEU A 48 -3.99 17.28 3.69
N ASP A 49 -5.24 16.86 3.85
CA ASP A 49 -6.04 16.26 2.78
C ASP A 49 -6.24 17.24 1.62
N GLU A 50 -6.49 18.52 1.90
CA GLU A 50 -6.62 19.55 0.86
C GLU A 50 -5.31 19.74 0.08
N ASP A 51 -4.18 19.84 0.79
CA ASP A 51 -2.86 19.97 0.17
C ASP A 51 -2.48 18.73 -0.65
N PHE A 52 -2.81 17.54 -0.15
CA PHE A 52 -2.56 16.28 -0.84
C PHE A 52 -3.46 16.10 -2.05
N ALA A 53 -4.75 16.44 -1.95
CA ALA A 53 -5.67 16.42 -3.09
C ALA A 53 -5.19 17.38 -4.19
N ARG A 54 -4.76 18.59 -3.83
CA ARG A 54 -4.20 19.57 -4.77
C ARG A 54 -2.98 19.01 -5.50
N TYR A 55 -2.08 18.33 -4.80
CA TYR A 55 -0.95 17.62 -5.40
C TYR A 55 -1.43 16.53 -6.38
N MET A 56 -2.39 15.71 -6.00
CA MET A 56 -2.90 14.62 -6.85
C MET A 56 -3.56 15.13 -8.14
N PHE A 57 -4.30 16.24 -8.09
CA PHE A 57 -5.00 16.77 -9.26
C PHE A 57 -4.13 17.67 -10.14
N ARG A 58 -3.18 18.41 -9.57
CA ARG A 58 -2.35 19.38 -10.31
C ARG A 58 -0.94 18.89 -10.62
N GLU A 59 -0.53 17.76 -10.05
CA GLU A 59 0.85 17.24 -10.09
C GLU A 59 1.90 18.24 -9.55
N GLU A 60 1.44 19.21 -8.76
CA GLU A 60 2.27 20.27 -8.16
C GLU A 60 2.65 19.87 -6.73
N VAL A 61 3.95 19.61 -6.53
CA VAL A 61 4.49 19.28 -5.20
C VAL A 61 4.67 20.57 -4.39
N PRO A 62 4.04 20.69 -3.19
CA PRO A 62 4.23 21.83 -2.31
C PRO A 62 5.71 22.03 -1.93
N PHE A 63 6.12 23.29 -1.73
CA PHE A 63 7.52 23.64 -1.47
C PHE A 63 8.10 22.94 -0.22
N TRP A 64 7.31 22.80 0.85
CA TRP A 64 7.72 22.18 2.10
C TRP A 64 7.93 20.66 1.94
N VAL A 65 7.08 19.98 1.14
CA VAL A 65 7.27 18.56 0.77
C VAL A 65 8.52 18.40 -0.07
N ARG A 66 8.70 19.26 -1.08
CA ARG A 66 9.87 19.23 -1.97
C ARG A 66 11.17 19.41 -1.20
N HIS A 67 11.21 20.35 -0.27
CA HIS A 67 12.38 20.58 0.57
C HIS A 67 12.69 19.35 1.44
N TYR A 68 11.67 18.81 2.10
CA TYR A 68 11.82 17.63 2.94
C TYR A 68 12.31 16.40 2.14
N ALA A 69 11.74 16.15 0.95
CA ALA A 69 12.16 15.05 0.09
C ALA A 69 13.64 15.15 -0.31
N ARG A 70 14.12 16.37 -0.66
CA ARG A 70 15.54 16.61 -0.96
C ARG A 70 16.44 16.38 0.24
N ASP A 71 16.00 16.80 1.43
CA ASP A 71 16.76 16.59 2.66
C ASP A 71 16.87 15.11 3.02
N VAL A 72 15.80 14.34 2.82
CA VAL A 72 15.80 12.87 3.00
C VAL A 72 16.82 12.22 2.07
N LEU A 73 16.79 12.54 0.78
CA LEU A 73 17.73 11.97 -0.20
C LEU A 73 19.18 12.38 0.09
N LYS A 74 19.41 13.64 0.51
CA LYS A 74 20.74 14.11 0.89
C LYS A 74 21.28 13.37 2.11
N LYS A 75 20.44 13.15 3.13
CA LYS A 75 20.82 12.37 4.32
C LYS A 75 21.11 10.92 3.97
N ALA A 76 20.29 10.31 3.11
CA ALA A 76 20.51 8.97 2.60
C ALA A 76 21.87 8.84 1.89
N GLN A 77 22.25 9.81 1.06
CA GLN A 77 23.57 9.83 0.39
C GLN A 77 24.74 9.99 1.37
N GLN A 78 24.56 10.77 2.45
CA GLN A 78 25.61 10.99 3.45
C GLN A 78 25.82 9.78 4.37
N GLN A 79 24.80 8.94 4.54
CA GLN A 79 24.87 7.71 5.33
C GLN A 79 25.55 6.55 4.59
N THR A 80 26.04 6.77 3.36
CA THR A 80 26.80 5.79 2.58
C THR A 80 28.30 6.11 2.54
N PRO A 81 29.06 5.95 3.62
CA PRO A 81 30.46 5.58 3.52
C PRO A 81 30.56 4.05 3.55
N ASP A 82 31.08 3.49 2.47
CA ASP A 82 31.61 2.12 2.32
C ASP A 82 30.69 1.05 1.70
N GLU A 83 31.15 0.61 0.52
CA GLU A 83 31.09 -0.72 -0.05
C GLU A 83 29.77 -1.51 -0.18
N THR A 84 29.47 -1.79 -1.46
CA THR A 84 28.88 -3.04 -1.95
C THR A 84 27.39 -3.27 -1.70
N THR A 85 26.57 -2.95 -2.70
CA THR A 85 25.62 -3.91 -3.32
C THR A 85 24.86 -3.20 -4.44
N THR A 86 25.46 -3.20 -5.62
CA THR A 86 24.75 -3.05 -6.90
C THR A 86 23.93 -4.31 -7.19
N GLU A 87 23.22 -4.86 -6.23
CA GLU A 87 22.27 -5.96 -6.42
C GLU A 87 21.21 -5.84 -5.34
N THR A 88 19.97 -5.55 -5.75
CA THR A 88 18.68 -5.72 -5.05
C THR A 88 17.83 -4.44 -5.11
N MET A 89 17.26 -4.15 -6.28
CA MET A 89 16.00 -3.38 -6.39
C MET A 89 14.82 -4.24 -5.90
N LEU A 90 14.90 -4.74 -4.67
CA LEU A 90 13.77 -5.34 -3.96
C LEU A 90 13.90 -4.99 -2.49
N SER A 91 13.37 -3.82 -2.15
CA SER A 91 13.48 -3.21 -0.83
C SER A 91 13.11 -4.23 0.28
N PRO A 92 13.97 -4.42 1.31
CA PRO A 92 13.80 -5.46 2.33
C PRO A 92 12.61 -5.22 3.28
N THR A 93 11.98 -4.06 3.23
CA THR A 93 10.90 -3.63 4.13
C THR A 93 9.50 -4.13 3.71
N ALA A 94 9.30 -4.48 2.42
CA ALA A 94 8.07 -5.12 1.92
C ALA A 94 7.79 -6.51 2.55
N ARG A 95 8.80 -7.14 3.17
CA ARG A 95 8.66 -8.48 3.77
C ARG A 95 7.83 -8.51 5.06
N SER A 96 7.75 -7.38 5.79
CA SER A 96 7.12 -7.34 7.12
C SER A 96 5.59 -7.33 7.05
N GLY A 97 5.01 -6.56 6.13
CA GLY A 97 3.58 -6.51 5.85
C GLY A 97 3.10 -7.75 5.09
N LEU A 98 3.91 -8.27 4.17
CA LEU A 98 3.56 -9.40 3.32
C LEU A 98 3.30 -10.70 4.09
N ARG A 99 4.08 -11.00 5.14
CA ARG A 99 3.85 -12.19 5.98
C ARG A 99 2.56 -12.13 6.82
N ARG A 100 2.06 -10.94 7.14
CA ARG A 100 0.78 -10.77 7.83
C ARG A 100 -0.38 -10.83 6.84
N GLY A 101 -0.23 -10.14 5.69
CA GLY A 101 -1.18 -10.23 4.59
C GLY A 101 -1.38 -11.66 4.09
N LEU A 102 -0.29 -12.42 3.91
CA LEU A 102 -0.34 -13.80 3.45
C LEU A 102 -1.01 -14.74 4.47
N ARG A 103 -0.83 -14.51 5.77
CA ARG A 103 -1.51 -15.28 6.83
C ARG A 103 -3.02 -15.03 6.83
N LEU A 104 -3.43 -13.77 6.74
CA LEU A 104 -4.85 -13.41 6.67
C LEU A 104 -5.50 -13.92 5.39
N PHE A 105 -4.82 -13.76 4.25
CA PHE A 105 -5.27 -14.26 2.95
C PHE A 105 -5.42 -15.79 2.97
N SER A 106 -4.41 -16.50 3.48
CA SER A 106 -4.47 -17.96 3.63
C SER A 106 -5.63 -18.40 4.53
N GLY A 107 -5.89 -17.69 5.64
CA GLY A 107 -7.02 -17.96 6.52
C GLY A 107 -8.38 -17.76 5.82
N LEU A 108 -8.52 -16.68 5.04
CA LEU A 108 -9.75 -16.38 4.31
C LEU A 108 -10.02 -17.40 3.19
N VAL A 109 -8.98 -17.82 2.47
CA VAL A 109 -9.07 -18.86 1.43
C VAL A 109 -9.48 -20.20 2.05
N LEU A 110 -8.87 -20.60 3.17
CA LEU A 110 -9.24 -21.83 3.87
C LEU A 110 -10.68 -21.81 4.37
N LEU A 111 -11.13 -20.68 4.93
CA LEU A 111 -12.53 -20.50 5.35
C LEU A 111 -13.48 -20.64 4.16
N LEU A 112 -13.17 -20.00 3.03
CA LEU A 112 -14.00 -20.07 1.83
C LEU A 112 -14.09 -21.50 1.29
N LEU A 113 -12.96 -22.20 1.19
CA LEU A 113 -12.92 -23.60 0.76
C LEU A 113 -13.72 -24.51 1.70
N PHE A 114 -13.62 -24.28 3.02
CA PHE A 114 -14.41 -25.00 4.01
C PHE A 114 -15.91 -24.80 3.78
N LEU A 115 -16.37 -23.56 3.56
CA LEU A 115 -17.78 -23.28 3.27
C LEU A 115 -18.26 -23.91 1.97
N ILE A 116 -17.41 -23.97 0.93
CA ILE A 116 -17.74 -24.61 -0.35
C ILE A 116 -17.89 -26.12 -0.16
N VAL A 117 -16.97 -26.76 0.57
CA VAL A 117 -17.03 -28.20 0.87
C VAL A 117 -18.24 -28.54 1.74
N LEU A 118 -18.57 -27.68 2.70
CA LEU A 118 -19.79 -27.79 3.48
C LEU A 118 -21.01 -27.65 2.55
N ALA A 119 -21.10 -26.63 1.70
CA ALA A 119 -22.21 -26.52 0.76
C ALA A 119 -22.34 -27.75 -0.17
N SER A 120 -21.23 -28.36 -0.60
CA SER A 120 -21.25 -29.52 -1.50
C SER A 120 -21.61 -30.84 -0.82
N HIS A 121 -21.33 -31.00 0.48
CA HIS A 121 -21.73 -32.20 1.21
C HIS A 121 -23.16 -32.11 1.77
N SER A 122 -23.82 -30.95 1.68
CA SER A 122 -25.22 -30.75 2.12
C SER A 122 -26.26 -31.78 1.66
N PRO A 123 -26.19 -32.41 0.47
CA PRO A 123 -27.18 -33.43 0.10
C PRO A 123 -27.10 -34.70 0.94
N GLU A 124 -25.98 -35.04 1.57
CA GLU A 124 -25.84 -36.29 2.34
C GLU A 124 -26.27 -36.15 3.81
N TRP A 125 -26.14 -34.96 4.43
CA TRP A 125 -26.56 -34.72 5.82
C TRP A 125 -28.00 -34.24 5.96
N MET A 126 -28.58 -33.61 4.94
CA MET A 126 -30.01 -33.30 4.94
C MET A 126 -30.90 -34.57 4.85
N LEU A 127 -30.36 -35.69 4.36
CA LEU A 127 -31.07 -36.98 4.30
C LEU A 127 -31.25 -37.68 5.66
N PHE A 128 -30.50 -37.29 6.70
CA PHE A 128 -30.73 -37.77 8.07
C PHE A 128 -31.84 -37.01 8.82
N GLY A 129 -32.40 -35.95 8.21
CA GLY A 129 -33.51 -35.16 8.73
C GLY A 129 -34.56 -34.93 7.66
N ALA A 130 -35.20 -35.98 7.17
CA ALA A 130 -36.29 -35.89 6.21
C ALA A 130 -37.48 -35.09 6.79
N GLN A 131 -37.51 -33.78 6.56
CA GLN A 131 -38.74 -33.00 6.43
C GLN A 131 -38.73 -32.32 5.07
N CYS A 132 -39.66 -32.77 4.23
CA CYS A 132 -39.85 -32.37 2.85
C CYS A 132 -39.99 -30.84 2.73
N TYR A 133 -39.09 -30.20 1.96
CA TYR A 133 -39.15 -28.74 1.74
C TYR A 133 -40.02 -28.35 0.52
N PHE A 134 -40.46 -29.30 -0.31
CA PHE A 134 -41.33 -29.05 -1.48
C PHE A 134 -42.34 -30.19 -1.70
N PRO A 135 -43.67 -29.93 -1.76
CA PRO A 135 -44.71 -30.93 -2.06
C PRO A 135 -45.10 -30.97 -3.56
N PRO A 136 -45.72 -32.06 -4.07
CA PRO A 136 -46.14 -33.27 -3.36
C PRO A 136 -45.17 -34.45 -3.55
N CYS A 137 -45.01 -35.24 -2.51
CA CYS A 137 -44.36 -36.55 -2.55
C CYS A 137 -45.41 -37.58 -2.96
N TYR A 138 -45.20 -38.26 -4.08
CA TYR A 138 -45.92 -39.47 -4.46
C TYR A 138 -45.11 -40.70 -4.09
#